data_AF-A0A8H7WN25-F1
#
_entry.id   AF-A0A8H7WN25-F1
#
_cell.length_a   1.000
_cell.length_b   1.000
_cell.length_c   1.000
_cell.angle_alpha   90.00
_cell.angle_beta   90.00
_cell.angle_gamma   90.00
#
_symmetry.space_group_name_H-M   'P 1'
#
loop_
_entity.id
_entity.type
_entity.pdbx_description
1 polymer ?
#
loop_
_entity_poly.entity_id
_entity_poly.type
_entity_poly.pdbx_seq_one_letter_code
_entity_poly.pdbx_strand_id
1 'polypeptide(L)' 'MHISRLVFALGLGVLRSVAGHTLFTNLFINDIDQGDGTCVRMPMDAHNATNPINDLASRAMACGYSGSQGVARVCPVPA' A
#
# COMPACT_ATOMS: atom_id res chain seq x y z
N MET A 1 39.33 23.00 -0.11
CA MET A 1 38.70 21.66 0.05
C MET A 1 37.72 21.55 1.23
N HIS A 2 37.53 22.58 2.08
CA HIS A 2 36.58 22.49 3.21
C HIS A 2 35.15 22.98 2.90
N ILE A 3 35.01 23.95 2.00
CA ILE A 3 33.70 24.51 1.58
C ILE A 3 32.86 23.46 0.84
N SER A 4 33.48 22.66 -0.04
CA SER A 4 32.80 21.60 -0.80
C SER A 4 32.26 20.47 0.10
N ARG A 5 32.95 20.14 1.20
CA ARG A 5 32.49 19.14 2.17
C ARG A 5 31.26 19.62 2.96
N LEU A 6 31.23 20.91 3.31
CA LEU A 6 30.11 21.53 4.01
C LEU A 6 28.85 21.60 3.14
N VAL A 7 29.00 21.95 1.85
CA VAL A 7 27.88 21.96 0.89
C VAL A 7 27.31 20.56 0.66
N PHE A 8 28.17 19.53 0.58
CA PHE A 8 27.72 18.15 0.41
C PHE A 8 26.97 17.62 1.65
N ALA A 9 27.44 17.94 2.86
CA ALA A 9 26.78 17.53 4.11
C ALA A 9 25.41 18.21 4.31
N LEU A 10 25.25 19.49 3.94
CA LEU A 10 23.96 20.16 3.94
C LEU A 10 22.99 19.63 2.87
N GLY A 11 23.50 19.21 1.71
CA GLY A 11 22.68 18.65 0.62
C GLY A 11 21.97 17.34 0.98
N LEU A 12 22.60 16.46 1.78
CA LEU A 12 21.97 15.20 2.22
C LEU A 12 20.85 15.42 3.26
N GLY A 13 20.86 16.52 4.01
CA GLY A 13 19.84 16.82 5.03
C GLY A 13 18.45 17.14 4.46
N VAL A 14 18.34 17.35 3.15
CA VAL A 14 17.09 17.68 2.45
C VAL A 14 16.44 16.44 1.80
N LEU A 15 17.10 15.27 1.86
CA LEU A 15 16.51 14.00 1.40
C LEU A 15 15.39 13.60 2.37
N ARG A 16 14.17 14.05 2.09
CA ARG A 16 12.96 13.54 2.73
C ARG A 16 12.85 12.05 2.38
N SER A 17 12.89 11.18 3.37
CA SER A 17 12.45 9.80 3.22
C SER A 17 10.98 9.81 2.83
N VAL A 18 10.68 9.56 1.55
CA VAL A 18 9.30 9.38 1.08
C VAL A 18 8.84 8.04 1.62
N ALA A 19 8.06 8.07 2.71
CA ALA A 19 7.29 6.91 3.14
C ALA A 19 6.17 6.70 2.12
N GLY A 20 6.45 5.91 1.08
CA GLY A 20 5.47 5.55 0.06
C GLY A 20 4.45 4.60 0.67
N HIS A 21 3.29 5.13 1.06
CA HIS A 21 2.15 4.34 1.49
C HIS A 21 1.38 3.89 0.25
N THR A 22 1.00 2.62 0.19
CA THR A 22 0.28 2.06 -0.96
C THR A 22 -0.82 1.12 -0.52
N LEU A 23 -1.78 0.90 -1.41
CA LEU A 23 -2.89 -0.02 -1.24
C LEU A 23 -3.04 -0.83 -2.53
N PHE A 24 -3.23 -2.14 -2.42
CA PHE A 24 -3.65 -2.96 -3.54
C PHE A 24 -5.14 -2.74 -3.80
N THR A 25 -5.47 -2.11 -4.93
CA THR A 25 -6.85 -1.76 -5.29
C THR A 25 -7.38 -2.51 -6.49
N ASN A 26 -6.53 -2.79 -7.48
CA ASN A 26 -6.99 -3.22 -8.78
C ASN A 26 -6.34 -4.53 -9.23
N LEU A 27 -7.18 -5.46 -9.70
CA LEU A 27 -6.78 -6.79 -10.14
C LEU A 27 -7.03 -6.91 -11.65
N PHE A 28 -6.08 -7.53 -12.34
CA PHE A 28 -6.20 -7.88 -13.76
C PHE A 28 -6.23 -9.40 -13.89
N ILE A 29 -7.13 -9.93 -14.72
CA ILE A 29 -7.24 -11.36 -15.01
C ILE A 29 -7.09 -11.54 -16.52
N ASN A 30 -6.04 -12.23 -16.95
CA ASN A 30 -5.71 -12.41 -18.38
C ASN A 30 -5.69 -11.06 -19.14
N ASP A 31 -4.95 -10.09 -18.59
CA ASP A 31 -4.83 -8.72 -19.11
C ASP A 31 -6.13 -7.89 -19.13
N ILE A 32 -7.23 -8.39 -18.56
CA ILE A 32 -8.50 -7.66 -18.43
C ILE A 32 -8.60 -7.04 -17.04
N ASP A 33 -8.76 -5.71 -17.01
CA ASP A 33 -9.06 -4.94 -15.80
C ASP A 33 -10.40 -5.37 -15.20
N GLN A 34 -10.42 -5.73 -13.91
CA GLN A 34 -11.65 -6.09 -13.19
C GLN A 34 -12.39 -4.86 -12.63
N GLY A 35 -11.75 -3.69 -12.65
CA GLY A 35 -12.25 -2.42 -12.14
C GLY A 35 -11.94 -2.18 -10.66
N ASP A 36 -11.88 -0.90 -10.28
CA ASP A 36 -11.46 -0.45 -8.95
C ASP A 36 -12.10 -1.21 -7.78
N GLY A 37 -11.27 -1.83 -6.95
CA GLY A 37 -11.70 -2.56 -5.75
C GLY A 37 -12.51 -3.83 -6.03
N THR A 38 -12.72 -4.19 -7.29
CA THR A 38 -13.52 -5.37 -7.64
C THR A 38 -12.78 -6.63 -7.26
N CYS A 39 -13.45 -7.48 -6.47
CA CYS A 39 -12.90 -8.74 -5.94
C CYS A 39 -11.73 -8.59 -4.95
N VAL A 40 -11.40 -7.36 -4.53
CA VAL A 40 -10.33 -7.07 -3.56
C VAL A 40 -10.95 -6.58 -2.24
N ARG A 41 -10.52 -7.14 -1.11
CA ARG A 41 -10.97 -6.69 0.23
C ARG A 41 -10.25 -5.40 0.60
N MET A 42 -10.84 -4.25 0.24
CA MET A 42 -10.28 -2.94 0.57
C MET A 42 -10.65 -2.49 2.00
N PRO A 43 -9.79 -1.71 2.66
CA PRO A 43 -10.14 -1.02 3.89
C PRO A 43 -11.37 -0.14 3.69
N MET A 44 -12.32 -0.21 4.63
CA MET A 44 -13.56 0.58 4.59
C MET A 44 -13.41 1.98 5.22
N ASP A 45 -12.30 2.21 5.92
CA ASP A 45 -11.99 3.50 6.54
C ASP A 45 -10.85 4.18 5.78
N ALA A 46 -11.14 5.33 5.17
CA ALA A 46 -10.17 6.09 4.41
C ALA A 46 -9.03 6.65 5.27
N HIS A 47 -9.25 6.84 6.58
CA HIS A 47 -8.26 7.43 7.47
C HIS A 47 -7.00 6.57 7.62
N ASN A 48 -7.15 5.24 7.54
CA ASN A 48 -6.05 4.29 7.68
C ASN A 48 -5.84 3.38 6.47
N ALA A 49 -6.54 3.63 5.37
CA ALA A 49 -6.54 2.74 4.21
C ALA A 49 -5.14 2.44 3.67
N THR A 50 -4.23 3.41 3.70
CA THR A 50 -2.86 3.25 3.19
C THR A 50 -1.81 3.16 4.31
N ASN A 51 -2.23 3.19 5.58
CA ASN A 51 -1.29 3.12 6.69
C ASN A 51 -0.65 1.73 6.74
N PRO A 52 0.66 1.64 7.04
CA PRO A 52 1.29 0.36 7.27
C PRO A 52 0.67 -0.32 8.50
N ILE A 53 0.67 -1.65 8.48
CA ILE A 53 0.32 -2.45 9.65
C ILE A 53 1.60 -2.67 10.44
N ASN A 54 1.69 -2.03 11.61
CA ASN A 54 2.92 -2.04 12.43
C ASN A 54 2.95 -3.18 13.46
N ASP A 55 1.79 -3.73 13.84
CA ASP A 55 1.68 -4.87 14.73
C ASP A 55 1.62 -6.18 13.93
N LEU A 56 2.71 -6.93 13.94
CA LEU A 56 2.83 -8.20 13.22
C LEU A 56 1.95 -9.33 13.81
N ALA A 57 1.50 -9.21 15.05
CA ALA A 57 0.58 -10.16 15.67
C ALA A 57 -0.90 -9.83 15.37
N SER A 58 -1.18 -8.67 14.77
CA SER A 58 -2.53 -8.24 14.44
C SER A 58 -3.16 -9.12 13.37
N ARG A 59 -4.47 -9.38 13.50
CA ARG A 59 -5.28 -10.05 12.46
C ARG A 59 -5.30 -9.28 11.14
N ALA A 60 -5.05 -7.97 11.17
CA ALA A 60 -4.95 -7.15 9.98
C ALA A 60 -3.79 -7.59 9.07
N MET A 61 -2.75 -8.22 9.61
CA MET A 61 -1.61 -8.71 8.81
C MET A 61 -2.01 -9.71 7.74
N ALA A 62 -3.12 -10.44 7.92
CA ALA A 62 -3.56 -11.44 6.94
C ALA A 62 -4.11 -10.81 5.66
N CYS A 63 -4.93 -9.76 5.77
CA CYS A 63 -5.73 -9.24 4.64
C CYS A 63 -5.95 -7.71 4.67
N GLY A 64 -5.16 -6.96 5.41
CA GLY A 64 -5.38 -5.52 5.60
C GLY A 64 -6.39 -5.19 6.71
N TYR A 65 -6.58 -3.90 6.98
CA TYR A 65 -7.65 -3.43 7.86
C TYR A 65 -9.01 -3.86 7.30
N SER A 66 -9.88 -4.40 8.17
CA SER A 66 -11.18 -4.97 7.78
C SER A 66 -11.12 -6.16 6.81
N GLY A 67 -9.95 -6.76 6.57
CA GLY A 67 -9.77 -7.84 5.60
C GLY A 67 -10.49 -9.17 5.92
N SER A 68 -11.13 -9.28 7.09
CA SER A 68 -12.03 -10.40 7.40
C SER A 68 -13.45 -10.22 6.85
N GLN A 69 -13.80 -9.00 6.39
CA GLN A 69 -15.09 -8.72 5.77
C GLN A 69 -15.08 -9.21 4.32
N GLY A 70 -16.15 -9.87 3.91
CA GLY A 70 -16.32 -10.34 2.53
C GLY A 70 -16.48 -9.18 1.55
N VAL A 71 -16.15 -9.43 0.28
CA VAL A 71 -16.42 -8.52 -0.84
C VAL A 71 -17.74 -8.88 -1.50
N ALA A 72 -18.37 -7.90 -2.15
CA ALA A 72 -19.64 -8.10 -2.85
C ALA A 72 -19.54 -9.03 -4.07
N ARG A 73 -18.33 -9.22 -4.64
CA ARG A 73 -18.10 -10.03 -5.84
C ARG A 73 -16.82 -10.87 -5.72
N VAL A 74 -16.85 -12.05 -6.33
CA VAL A 74 -15.69 -12.94 -6.51
C VAL A 74 -15.42 -13.06 -8.01
N CYS A 75 -14.18 -12.88 -8.42
CA CYS A 75 -13.79 -12.91 -9.83
C CYS A 75 -13.34 -14.33 -10.20
N PRO A 76 -13.92 -14.96 -11.24
CA PRO A 76 -13.50 -16.28 -11.68
C PRO A 76 -12.11 -16.22 -12.34
N VAL A 77 -11.24 -17.14 -11.96
CA VAL A 77 -9.90 -17.30 -12.56
C VAL A 77 -9.73 -18.77 -12.98
N PRO A 78 -9.45 -19.06 -14.25
CA PRO A 78 -9.07 -20.41 -14.68
C PRO A 78 -7.78 -20.86 -13.97
N ALA A 79 -7.73 -22.12 -13.54
CA ALA A 79 -6.56 -22.71 -12.87
C ALA A 79 -5.43 -23.07 -13.84
#